data_AF-A0A3D0KMB9-F1
#
_entry.id   AF-A0A3D0KMB9-F1
#
_cell.length_a   1.000
_cell.length_b   1.000
_cell.length_c   1.000
_cell.angle_alpha   90.00
_cell.angle_beta   90.00
_cell.angle_gamma   90.00
#
_symmetry.space_group_name_H-M   'P 1'
#
loop_
_entity.id
_entity.type
_entity.pdbx_description
1 polymer ?
#
loop_
_entity_poly.entity_id
_entity_poly.type
_entity_poly.pdbx_seq_one_letter_code
_entity_poly.pdbx_strand_id
1 'polypeptide(L)'
;MFLSMNWISDFVDLSGLDKLKLIHQFSLSTAEVENEIFHKGADISGIVVAEIKSVENHPESKKLHLLKVDAGDEELTDVVCGAPNVKVGMKTAFAKVGAKIGEIEIAPRPLAGFMSCGMCCSEAEIGISDDNSGIMEITDDIPNGTDIKSVYAVDDIVFEVDNKSLTNRPDLWGHYGIAREFAALSGRELKP
;
A
#
# COMPACT_ATOMS: atom_id res chain seq x y z
N MET A 1 -20.06 -5.29 -3.35
CA MET A 1 -19.63 -4.20 -2.42
C MET A 1 -18.33 -4.61 -1.74
N PHE A 2 -17.26 -3.80 -1.80
CA PHE A 2 -15.97 -4.16 -1.22
C PHE A 2 -15.84 -3.78 0.26
N LEU A 3 -15.31 -4.71 1.06
CA LEU A 3 -15.05 -4.55 2.49
C LEU A 3 -13.57 -4.80 2.80
N SER A 4 -13.02 -3.99 3.69
CA SER A 4 -11.64 -4.06 4.17
C SER A 4 -11.61 -4.74 5.53
N MET A 5 -10.75 -5.75 5.71
CA MET A 5 -10.54 -6.38 7.00
C MET A 5 -9.81 -5.47 7.98
N ASN A 6 -8.99 -4.54 7.50
CA ASN A 6 -8.39 -3.51 8.34
C ASN A 6 -9.46 -2.58 8.94
N TRP A 7 -10.40 -2.09 8.14
CA TRP A 7 -11.49 -1.24 8.67
C TRP A 7 -12.45 -2.02 9.58
N ILE A 8 -12.68 -3.31 9.32
CA ILE A 8 -13.43 -4.16 10.26
C ILE A 8 -12.68 -4.28 11.59
N SER A 9 -11.34 -4.34 11.55
CA SER A 9 -10.51 -4.48 12.75
C SER A 9 -10.50 -3.25 13.67
N ASP A 10 -10.86 -2.07 13.14
CA ASP A 10 -11.07 -0.87 13.94
C ASP A 10 -12.23 -1.07 14.92
N PHE A 11 -13.25 -1.83 14.50
CA PHE A 11 -14.45 -2.12 15.30
C PHE A 11 -14.39 -3.45 16.06
N VAL A 12 -13.58 -4.42 15.62
CA VAL A 12 -13.51 -5.75 16.23
C VAL A 12 -12.07 -6.20 16.40
N ASP A 13 -11.69 -6.67 17.59
CA ASP A 13 -10.37 -7.28 17.77
C ASP A 13 -10.26 -8.63 17.03
N LEU A 14 -9.59 -8.61 15.88
CA LEU A 14 -9.34 -9.78 15.03
C LEU A 14 -7.99 -10.45 15.31
N SER A 15 -7.26 -10.03 16.34
CA SER A 15 -5.94 -10.58 16.66
C SER A 15 -6.01 -12.08 16.96
N GLY A 16 -5.07 -12.82 16.37
CA GLY A 16 -4.98 -14.28 16.53
C GLY A 16 -6.08 -15.09 15.82
N LEU A 17 -6.97 -14.45 15.05
CA LEU A 17 -8.02 -15.13 14.29
C LEU A 17 -7.58 -15.41 12.85
N ASP A 18 -8.07 -16.52 12.30
CA ASP A 18 -7.97 -16.82 10.87
C ASP A 18 -9.01 -15.99 10.12
N LYS A 19 -8.56 -14.88 9.54
CA LYS A 19 -9.40 -13.93 8.80
C LYS A 19 -10.10 -14.59 7.61
N LEU A 20 -9.44 -15.49 6.88
CA LEU A 20 -10.05 -16.16 5.71
C LEU A 20 -11.17 -17.11 6.15
N LYS A 21 -10.94 -17.86 7.23
CA LYS A 21 -11.98 -18.71 7.81
C LYS A 21 -13.19 -17.90 8.29
N LEU A 22 -12.96 -16.72 8.90
CA LEU A 22 -14.06 -15.83 9.31
C LEU A 22 -14.84 -15.31 8.10
N ILE A 23 -14.18 -14.90 7.02
CA ILE A 23 -14.84 -14.46 5.77
C ILE A 23 -15.68 -15.61 5.19
N HIS A 24 -15.16 -16.83 5.18
CA HIS A 24 -15.93 -18.00 4.72
C HIS A 24 -17.12 -18.30 5.62
N GLN A 25 -16.99 -18.17 6.95
CA GLN A 25 -18.11 -18.33 7.88
C GLN A 25 -19.19 -17.27 7.64
N PHE A 26 -18.78 -16.01 7.49
CA PHE A 26 -19.67 -14.91 7.12
C PHE A 26 -20.44 -15.20 5.83
N SER A 27 -19.76 -15.77 4.82
CA SER A 27 -20.40 -16.17 3.56
C SER A 27 -21.50 -17.21 3.73
N LEU A 28 -21.35 -18.12 4.69
CA LEU A 28 -22.31 -19.20 4.94
C LEU A 28 -23.46 -18.78 5.85
N SER A 29 -23.23 -17.84 6.77
CA SER A 29 -24.20 -17.47 7.79
C SER A 29 -25.00 -16.21 7.46
N THR A 30 -24.42 -15.28 6.71
CA THR A 30 -24.90 -13.90 6.70
C THR A 30 -25.13 -13.37 5.28
N ALA A 31 -24.09 -13.32 4.45
CA ALA A 31 -24.17 -12.73 3.11
C ALA A 31 -23.12 -13.34 2.19
N GLU A 32 -23.49 -13.63 0.94
CA GLU A 32 -22.57 -14.21 -0.04
C GLU A 32 -21.36 -13.31 -0.28
N VAL A 33 -20.17 -13.89 -0.13
CA VAL A 33 -18.92 -13.29 -0.56
C VAL A 33 -18.72 -13.68 -2.03
N GLU A 34 -18.79 -12.68 -2.91
CA GLU A 34 -18.61 -12.85 -4.35
C GLU A 34 -17.12 -12.80 -4.71
N ASN A 35 -16.79 -13.38 -5.87
CA ASN A 35 -15.49 -13.27 -6.52
C ASN A 35 -14.32 -13.79 -5.65
N GLU A 36 -13.10 -13.38 -6.00
CA GLU A 36 -11.90 -13.74 -5.26
C GLU A 36 -11.66 -12.79 -4.08
N ILE A 37 -11.00 -13.31 -3.02
CA ILE A 37 -10.52 -12.50 -1.91
C ILE A 37 -9.19 -11.86 -2.33
N PHE A 38 -9.11 -10.54 -2.24
CA PHE A 38 -7.94 -9.77 -2.63
C PHE A 38 -6.98 -9.62 -1.45
N HIS A 39 -5.72 -9.98 -1.68
CA HIS A 39 -4.61 -9.74 -0.74
C HIS A 39 -3.81 -8.52 -1.21
N LYS A 40 -4.16 -7.35 -0.68
CA LYS A 40 -3.47 -6.10 -1.00
C LYS A 40 -2.14 -6.02 -0.22
N GLY A 41 -1.12 -5.46 -0.85
CA GLY A 41 0.20 -5.26 -0.26
C GLY A 41 1.11 -6.50 -0.18
N ALA A 42 0.57 -7.71 -0.35
CA ALA A 42 1.33 -8.95 -0.14
C ALA A 42 2.53 -9.14 -1.09
N ASP A 43 2.47 -8.53 -2.27
CA ASP A 43 3.46 -8.61 -3.35
C ASP A 43 4.46 -7.44 -3.35
N ILE A 44 4.38 -6.55 -2.37
CA ILE A 44 5.32 -5.44 -2.20
C ILE A 44 6.18 -5.62 -0.93
N SER A 45 7.47 -5.32 -1.03
CA SER A 45 8.39 -5.34 0.12
C SER A 45 9.64 -4.49 -0.12
N GLY A 46 10.31 -4.04 0.94
CA GLY A 46 11.55 -3.25 0.83
C GLY A 46 11.35 -1.80 0.37
N ILE A 47 10.13 -1.28 0.54
CA ILE A 47 9.79 0.12 0.24
C ILE A 47 9.83 0.90 1.55
N VAL A 48 10.57 1.99 1.56
CA VAL A 48 10.75 2.85 2.74
C VAL A 48 10.39 4.29 2.43
N VAL A 49 10.10 5.07 3.47
CA VAL A 49 10.04 6.52 3.37
C VAL A 49 11.46 7.05 3.14
N ALA A 50 11.63 7.89 2.13
CA ALA A 50 12.91 8.49 1.81
C ALA A 50 12.75 9.95 1.39
N GLU A 51 13.81 10.76 1.52
CA GLU A 51 13.80 12.17 1.16
C GLU A 51 14.73 12.46 -0.01
N ILE A 52 14.25 13.24 -0.98
CA ILE A 52 15.05 13.68 -2.12
C ILE A 52 15.96 14.83 -1.68
N LYS A 53 17.27 14.57 -1.57
CA LYS A 53 18.26 15.57 -1.15
C LYS A 53 18.78 16.43 -2.29
N SER A 54 18.82 15.91 -3.52
CA SER A 54 19.18 16.69 -4.70
C SER A 54 18.40 16.26 -5.93
N VAL A 55 18.17 17.20 -6.85
CA VAL A 55 17.55 16.97 -8.16
C VAL A 55 18.38 17.69 -9.21
N GLU A 56 18.92 16.94 -10.16
CA GLU A 56 19.61 17.46 -11.33
C GLU A 56 18.92 16.97 -12.59
N ASN A 57 18.86 17.80 -13.63
CA ASN A 57 18.31 17.35 -14.91
C ASN A 57 19.31 16.44 -15.61
N HIS A 58 18.80 15.36 -16.21
CA HIS A 58 19.64 14.45 -16.97
C HIS A 58 20.25 15.18 -18.19
N PRO A 59 21.57 15.11 -18.41
CA PRO A 59 22.23 15.87 -19.48
C PRO A 59 21.75 15.46 -20.87
N GLU A 60 21.45 14.17 -21.05
CA GLU A 60 21.03 13.59 -22.34
C GLU A 60 19.51 13.38 -22.47
N SER A 61 18.69 13.71 -21.45
CA SER A 61 17.24 13.45 -21.47
C SER A 61 16.44 14.58 -20.85
N LYS A 62 15.42 15.06 -21.58
CA LYS A 62 14.50 16.11 -21.10
C LYS A 62 13.43 15.61 -20.14
N LYS A 63 13.34 14.28 -19.93
CA LYS A 63 12.29 13.64 -19.12
C LYS A 63 12.82 12.93 -17.88
N LEU A 64 14.15 12.91 -17.69
CA LEU A 64 14.77 12.20 -16.58
C LEU A 64 15.50 13.18 -15.68
N HIS A 65 15.54 12.82 -14.41
CA HIS A 65 16.20 13.54 -13.34
C HIS A 65 17.16 12.59 -12.63
N LEU A 66 18.34 13.11 -12.28
CA LEU A 66 19.32 12.45 -11.43
C LEU A 66 19.06 12.91 -10.01
N LEU A 67 18.70 11.98 -9.14
CA LEU A 67 18.33 12.24 -7.76
C LEU A 67 19.40 11.66 -6.82
N LYS A 68 19.65 12.36 -5.72
CA LYS A 68 20.25 11.77 -4.52
C LYS A 68 19.17 11.61 -3.46
N VAL A 69 18.95 10.38 -3.01
CA VAL A 69 17.86 10.01 -2.11
C VAL A 69 18.43 9.53 -0.77
N ASP A 70 17.92 10.10 0.31
CA ASP A 70 18.18 9.67 1.68
C ASP A 70 17.10 8.69 2.13
N ALA A 71 17.43 7.40 2.14
CA ALA A 71 16.56 6.31 2.56
C ALA A 71 16.81 5.86 4.01
N GLY A 72 17.44 6.71 4.84
CA GLY A 72 17.81 6.38 6.22
C GLY A 72 19.09 5.55 6.35
N ASP A 73 19.83 5.37 5.25
CA ASP A 73 21.16 4.74 5.22
C ASP A 73 22.27 5.78 5.47
N GLU A 74 23.50 5.33 5.71
CA GLU A 74 24.65 6.24 5.91
C GLU A 74 25.01 7.06 4.66
N GLU A 75 24.77 6.49 3.47
CA GLU A 75 25.08 7.11 2.18
C GLU A 75 23.82 7.42 1.37
N LEU A 76 23.86 8.54 0.61
CA LEU A 76 22.80 8.89 -0.32
C LEU A 76 22.81 7.97 -1.53
N THR A 77 21.63 7.53 -1.95
CA THR A 77 21.46 6.63 -3.09
C THR A 77 21.25 7.44 -4.38
N ASP A 78 22.01 7.12 -5.42
CA ASP A 78 21.84 7.68 -6.75
C ASP A 78 20.68 6.99 -7.48
N VAL A 79 19.71 7.77 -7.96
CA VAL A 79 18.48 7.27 -8.57
C VAL A 79 18.17 8.08 -9.82
N VAL A 80 17.80 7.41 -10.90
CA VAL A 80 17.29 8.07 -12.11
C VAL A 80 15.78 7.98 -12.10
N CYS A 81 15.10 9.13 -12.04
CA CYS A 81 13.64 9.21 -11.95
C CYS A 81 13.07 10.00 -13.13
N GLY A 82 11.93 9.55 -13.66
CA GLY A 82 11.21 10.24 -14.75
C GLY A 82 9.97 11.01 -14.32
N ALA A 83 9.66 11.03 -13.01
CA ALA A 83 8.43 11.65 -12.53
C ALA A 83 8.52 13.18 -12.59
N PRO A 84 7.46 13.86 -13.06
CA PRO A 84 7.49 15.32 -13.27
C PRO A 84 7.40 16.12 -11.96
N ASN A 85 6.97 15.49 -10.88
CA ASN A 85 6.73 16.12 -9.58
C ASN A 85 7.93 16.04 -8.62
N VAL A 86 9.10 15.58 -9.08
CA VAL A 86 10.31 15.52 -8.24
C VAL A 86 10.73 16.91 -7.75
N LYS A 87 11.01 17.04 -6.46
CA LYS A 87 11.48 18.28 -5.84
C LYS A 87 12.42 17.98 -4.66
N VAL A 88 13.41 18.85 -4.46
CA VAL A 88 14.31 18.75 -3.30
C VAL A 88 13.50 18.92 -2.00
N GLY A 89 13.79 18.09 -1.01
CA GLY A 89 13.10 18.03 0.29
C GLY A 89 11.80 17.23 0.30
N MET A 90 11.34 16.71 -0.85
CA MET A 90 10.17 15.84 -0.90
C MET A 90 10.46 14.50 -0.24
N LYS A 91 9.57 14.08 0.67
CA LYS A 91 9.51 12.69 1.13
C LYS A 91 8.65 11.87 0.17
N THR A 92 9.09 10.65 -0.12
CA THR A 92 8.47 9.76 -1.09
C THR A 92 8.63 8.30 -0.68
N ALA A 93 7.87 7.42 -1.32
CA ALA A 93 8.04 5.98 -1.22
C ALA A 93 9.23 5.56 -2.11
N PHE A 94 10.23 4.93 -1.51
CA PHE A 94 11.45 4.52 -2.19
C PHE A 94 11.68 3.02 -2.05
N ALA A 95 11.72 2.32 -3.18
CA ALA A 95 12.06 0.92 -3.26
C ALA A 95 13.58 0.76 -3.33
N LYS A 96 14.16 0.17 -2.27
CA LYS A 96 15.59 -0.10 -2.17
C LYS A 96 16.00 -1.23 -3.12
N VAL A 97 17.29 -1.38 -3.37
CA VAL A 97 17.81 -2.59 -4.03
C VAL A 97 17.40 -3.84 -3.24
N GLY A 98 16.86 -4.84 -3.93
CA GLY A 98 16.27 -6.05 -3.35
C GLY A 98 14.79 -5.92 -2.98
N ALA A 99 14.19 -4.73 -3.11
CA ALA A 99 12.76 -4.54 -2.95
C ALA A 99 11.98 -5.31 -4.02
N LYS A 100 10.74 -5.68 -3.70
CA LYS A 100 9.81 -6.34 -4.63
C LYS A 100 8.58 -5.48 -4.83
N ILE A 101 8.14 -5.39 -6.08
CA ILE A 101 6.93 -4.70 -6.50
C ILE A 101 6.23 -5.59 -7.53
N GLY A 102 5.21 -6.33 -7.09
CA GLY A 102 4.58 -7.36 -7.91
C GLY A 102 5.60 -8.42 -8.32
N GLU A 103 5.78 -8.62 -9.62
CA GLU A 103 6.76 -9.56 -10.17
C GLU A 103 8.17 -8.95 -10.33
N ILE A 104 8.34 -7.65 -10.06
CA ILE A 104 9.58 -6.92 -10.30
C ILE A 104 10.43 -6.92 -9.02
N GLU A 105 11.68 -7.38 -9.14
CA GLU A 105 12.71 -7.18 -8.12
C GLU A 105 13.61 -6.00 -8.51
N ILE A 106 13.82 -5.07 -7.57
CA ILE A 106 14.63 -3.87 -7.79
C ILE A 106 16.11 -4.24 -7.73
N ALA A 107 16.81 -4.05 -8.84
CA ALA A 107 18.25 -4.25 -8.94
C ALA A 107 18.93 -3.00 -9.53
N PRO A 108 20.21 -2.74 -9.17
CA PRO A 108 20.97 -1.65 -9.78
C PRO A 108 21.04 -1.86 -11.29
N ARG A 109 20.67 -0.82 -12.05
CA ARG A 109 20.73 -0.88 -13.52
C ARG A 109 21.16 0.45 -14.11
N PRO A 110 21.95 0.44 -15.20
CA PRO A 110 22.24 1.65 -15.94
C PRO A 110 20.97 2.12 -16.67
N LEU A 111 20.59 3.38 -16.47
CA LEU A 111 19.50 4.05 -17.15
C LEU A 111 20.04 5.34 -17.78
N ALA A 112 19.97 5.41 -19.12
CA ALA A 112 20.47 6.55 -19.89
C ALA A 112 21.91 6.99 -19.56
N GLY A 113 22.79 6.04 -19.21
CA GLY A 113 24.21 6.28 -18.94
C GLY A 113 24.56 6.50 -17.45
N PHE A 114 23.57 6.55 -16.56
CA PHE A 114 23.77 6.68 -15.11
C PHE A 114 23.28 5.43 -14.39
N MET A 115 23.94 5.05 -13.31
CA MET A 115 23.50 3.93 -12.48
C MET A 115 22.32 4.37 -11.61
N SER A 116 21.20 3.66 -11.67
CA SER A 116 20.06 3.85 -10.76
C SER A 116 20.03 2.72 -9.74
N CYS A 117 20.20 3.05 -8.46
CA CYS A 117 20.31 2.12 -7.34
C CYS A 117 19.02 2.05 -6.52
N GLY A 118 17.87 2.03 -7.19
CA GLY A 118 16.55 2.01 -6.57
C GLY A 118 15.51 2.67 -7.46
N MET A 119 14.32 2.88 -6.91
CA MET A 119 13.19 3.50 -7.59
C MET A 119 12.32 4.29 -6.62
N CYS A 120 12.03 5.56 -6.93
CA CYS A 120 10.95 6.30 -6.26
C CYS A 120 9.63 5.86 -6.89
N CYS A 121 8.66 5.46 -6.07
CA CYS A 121 7.44 4.80 -6.54
C CYS A 121 6.24 5.75 -6.58
N SER A 122 5.34 5.54 -7.54
CA SER A 122 3.99 6.10 -7.52
C SER A 122 3.09 5.35 -6.53
N GLU A 123 1.92 5.93 -6.20
CA GLU A 123 0.93 5.24 -5.37
C GLU A 123 0.37 3.99 -6.05
N ALA A 124 0.25 4.00 -7.39
CA ALA A 124 -0.16 2.85 -8.18
C ALA A 124 0.84 1.70 -8.12
N GLU A 125 2.14 1.99 -8.20
CA GLU A 125 3.18 0.95 -8.12
C GLU A 125 3.18 0.24 -6.77
N ILE A 126 2.80 0.92 -5.69
CA ILE A 126 2.76 0.35 -4.33
C ILE A 126 1.34 -0.05 -3.89
N GLY A 127 0.36 0.01 -4.79
CA GLY A 127 -1.00 -0.49 -4.56
C GLY A 127 -1.85 0.33 -3.59
N ILE A 128 -1.54 1.61 -3.39
CA ILE A 128 -2.30 2.52 -2.51
C ILE A 128 -3.46 3.21 -3.26
N SER A 129 -3.24 3.57 -4.52
CA SER A 129 -4.16 4.36 -5.35
C SER A 129 -3.98 4.00 -6.81
N ASP A 130 -4.90 4.39 -7.69
CA ASP A 130 -4.72 4.26 -9.14
C ASP A 130 -3.89 5.42 -9.74
N ASP A 131 -3.44 6.37 -8.92
CA ASP A 131 -2.64 7.51 -9.38
C ASP A 131 -1.22 7.09 -9.79
N ASN A 132 -0.90 7.38 -11.05
CA ASN A 132 0.41 7.16 -11.66
C ASN A 132 0.93 8.43 -12.38
N SER A 133 0.45 9.61 -11.98
CA SER A 133 0.86 10.90 -12.55
C SER A 133 2.28 11.32 -12.12
N GLY A 134 2.79 10.75 -11.04
CA GLY A 134 4.11 11.01 -10.48
C GLY A 134 4.44 10.08 -9.31
N ILE A 135 5.53 10.38 -8.60
CA ILE A 135 5.90 9.65 -7.38
C ILE A 135 5.02 10.07 -6.21
N MET A 136 4.79 9.17 -5.26
CA MET A 136 4.01 9.43 -4.06
C MET A 136 4.66 10.57 -3.25
N GLU A 137 3.88 11.58 -2.88
CA GLU A 137 4.32 12.63 -1.96
C GLU A 137 3.85 12.31 -0.54
N ILE A 138 4.80 12.13 0.37
CA ILE A 138 4.53 11.88 1.79
C ILE A 138 4.65 13.21 2.52
N THR A 139 3.55 13.68 3.10
CA THR A 139 3.48 14.96 3.82
C THR A 139 3.71 14.83 5.32
N ASP A 140 3.61 13.61 5.84
CA ASP A 140 3.84 13.28 7.24
C ASP A 140 5.33 13.36 7.61
N ASP A 141 5.62 13.81 8.83
CA ASP A 141 6.99 13.87 9.36
C ASP A 141 7.43 12.49 9.87
N ILE A 142 7.81 11.63 8.92
CA ILE A 142 8.23 10.25 9.17
C ILE A 142 9.74 10.13 8.97
N PRO A 143 10.49 9.46 9.88
CA PRO A 143 11.92 9.24 9.70
C PRO A 143 12.25 8.51 8.39
N ASN A 144 13.32 8.93 7.72
CA ASN A 144 13.80 8.23 6.52
C ASN A 144 14.22 6.80 6.89
N GLY A 145 13.94 5.84 6.02
CA GLY A 145 14.17 4.40 6.25
C GLY A 145 13.04 3.68 6.95
N THR A 146 11.99 4.38 7.38
CA THR A 146 10.78 3.74 7.94
C THR A 146 10.07 2.93 6.85
N ASP A 147 9.71 1.68 7.13
CA ASP A 147 8.94 0.84 6.20
C ASP A 147 7.59 1.48 5.90
N ILE A 148 7.24 1.61 4.61
CA ILE A 148 5.99 2.22 4.16
C ILE A 148 4.76 1.51 4.75
N LYS A 149 4.85 0.19 4.95
CA LYS A 149 3.76 -0.63 5.49
C LYS A 149 3.52 -0.42 6.99
N SER A 150 4.49 0.16 7.68
CA SER A 150 4.33 0.55 9.09
C SER A 150 3.59 1.88 9.25
N VAL A 151 3.52 2.66 8.17
CA VAL A 151 2.90 3.99 8.13
C VAL A 151 1.50 3.91 7.52
N TYR A 152 1.41 3.30 6.34
CA TYR A 152 0.17 3.17 5.60
C TYR A 152 -0.31 1.73 5.64
N ALA A 153 -1.61 1.54 5.79
CA ALA A 153 -2.25 0.22 5.85
C ALA A 153 -2.36 -0.42 4.46
N VAL A 154 -1.22 -0.64 3.80
CA VAL A 154 -1.13 -1.20 2.45
C VAL A 154 -1.44 -2.70 2.46
N ASP A 155 -1.02 -3.40 3.51
CA ASP A 155 -1.37 -4.82 3.71
C ASP A 155 -2.82 -4.92 4.18
N ASP A 156 -3.68 -5.50 3.35
CA ASP A 156 -5.09 -5.70 3.68
C ASP A 156 -5.66 -6.95 3.01
N ILE A 157 -6.75 -7.47 3.59
CA ILE A 157 -7.62 -8.46 2.98
C ILE A 157 -8.91 -7.75 2.62
N VAL A 158 -9.19 -7.68 1.31
CA VAL A 158 -10.39 -7.06 0.78
C VAL A 158 -11.25 -8.13 0.14
N PHE A 159 -12.55 -8.14 0.44
CA PHE A 159 -13.49 -9.11 -0.13
C PHE A 159 -14.75 -8.41 -0.61
N GLU A 160 -15.41 -8.98 -1.61
CA GLU A 160 -16.65 -8.46 -2.14
C GLU A 160 -17.85 -9.18 -1.55
N VAL A 161 -18.84 -8.43 -1.06
CA VAL A 161 -20.13 -8.95 -0.61
C VAL A 161 -21.20 -8.61 -1.64
N ASP A 162 -22.03 -9.59 -2.01
CA ASP A 162 -23.22 -9.32 -2.82
C ASP A 162 -24.21 -8.48 -2.01
N ASN A 163 -24.32 -7.20 -2.33
CA ASN A 163 -25.26 -6.31 -1.68
C ASN A 163 -26.65 -6.33 -2.33
N LYS A 164 -26.82 -6.95 -3.50
CA LYS A 164 -28.11 -7.00 -4.21
C LYS A 164 -29.08 -7.94 -3.52
N SER A 165 -28.59 -9.00 -2.90
CA SER A 165 -29.39 -9.94 -2.11
C SER A 165 -29.73 -9.43 -0.69
N LEU A 166 -29.01 -8.42 -0.18
CA LEU A 166 -29.14 -7.90 1.20
C LEU A 166 -30.21 -6.80 1.40
N THR A 167 -31.27 -6.79 0.59
CA THR A 167 -32.31 -5.74 0.69
C THR A 167 -33.07 -5.73 2.02
N ASN A 168 -33.12 -6.86 2.72
CA ASN A 168 -33.72 -7.01 4.05
C ASN A 168 -32.75 -6.69 5.21
N ARG A 169 -31.47 -6.44 4.92
CA ARG A 169 -30.40 -6.17 5.90
C ARG A 169 -29.66 -4.87 5.56
N PRO A 170 -30.34 -3.70 5.59
CA PRO A 170 -29.71 -2.41 5.30
C PRO A 170 -28.61 -2.04 6.30
N ASP A 171 -28.62 -2.65 7.49
CA ASP A 171 -27.56 -2.51 8.47
C ASP A 171 -26.22 -3.02 7.96
N LEU A 172 -26.20 -3.98 7.03
CA LEU A 172 -24.98 -4.58 6.46
C LEU A 172 -24.40 -3.80 5.26
N TRP A 173 -24.92 -2.62 4.94
CA TRP A 173 -24.49 -1.81 3.78
C TRP A 173 -23.25 -0.93 4.09
N GLY A 174 -22.39 -1.40 4.99
CA GLY A 174 -21.16 -0.73 5.36
C GLY A 174 -20.36 -1.50 6.40
N HIS A 175 -19.11 -1.08 6.61
CA HIS A 175 -18.15 -1.80 7.46
C HIS A 175 -18.62 -2.00 8.89
N TYR A 176 -19.33 -1.04 9.50
CA TYR A 176 -19.76 -1.16 10.90
C TYR A 176 -20.81 -2.26 11.11
N GLY A 177 -21.78 -2.40 10.20
CA GLY A 177 -22.77 -3.47 10.29
C GLY A 177 -22.17 -4.84 10.00
N ILE A 178 -21.28 -4.91 9.01
CA ILE A 178 -20.49 -6.13 8.73
C ILE A 178 -19.63 -6.48 9.95
N ALA A 179 -18.97 -5.50 10.57
CA ALA A 179 -18.17 -5.70 11.77
C ALA A 179 -18.99 -6.28 12.93
N ARG A 180 -20.27 -5.90 13.08
CA ARG A 180 -21.19 -6.52 14.06
C ARG A 180 -21.36 -8.02 13.83
N GLU A 181 -21.46 -8.46 12.58
CA GLU A 181 -21.55 -9.88 12.23
C GLU A 181 -20.23 -10.60 12.51
N PHE A 182 -19.09 -9.98 12.16
CA PHE A 182 -17.78 -10.53 12.50
C PHE A 182 -17.55 -10.61 14.02
N ALA A 183 -18.03 -9.65 14.80
CA ALA A 183 -18.01 -9.69 16.26
C ALA A 183 -18.80 -10.90 16.79
N ALA A 184 -20.01 -11.11 16.29
CA ALA A 184 -20.84 -12.26 16.65
C ALA A 184 -20.20 -13.60 16.27
N LEU A 185 -19.65 -13.72 15.05
CA LEU A 185 -19.01 -14.95 14.56
C LEU A 185 -17.71 -15.29 15.31
N SER A 186 -16.95 -14.27 15.70
CA SER A 186 -15.69 -14.44 16.44
C SER A 186 -15.86 -14.52 17.96
N GLY A 187 -17.07 -14.26 18.48
CA GLY A 187 -17.33 -14.14 19.91
C GLY A 187 -16.59 -12.97 20.56
N ARG A 188 -16.34 -11.90 19.81
CA ARG A 188 -15.63 -10.69 20.25
C ARG A 188 -16.60 -9.53 20.47
N GLU A 189 -16.13 -8.54 21.23
CA GLU A 189 -16.89 -7.31 21.44
C GLU A 189 -16.82 -6.41 20.20
N LEU A 190 -17.95 -5.78 19.87
CA LEU A 190 -18.03 -4.71 18.88
C LEU A 190 -17.74 -3.37 19.57
N LYS A 191 -16.71 -2.68 19.12
CA LYS A 191 -16.34 -1.34 19.59
C LYS A 191 -17.27 -0.28 18.96
N PRO A 192 -17.50 0.86 19.64
CA PRO A 192 -18.29 1.97 19.12
C PRO A 192 -17.73 2.59 17.84
#